data_AF-K0RFT4-F1
#
_entry.id   AF-K0RFT4-F1
#
_cell.length_a   1.000
_cell.length_b   1.000
_cell.length_c   1.000
_cell.angle_alpha   90.00
_cell.angle_beta   90.00
_cell.angle_gamma   90.00
#
_symmetry.space_group_name_H-M   'P 1'
#
loop_
_entity.id
_entity.type
_entity.pdbx_description
1 polymer ?
#
loop_
_entity_poly.entity_id
_entity_poly.type
_entity_poly.pdbx_seq_one_letter_code
_entity_poly.pdbx_strand_id
1 'polypeptide(L)'
;MSSQEAVDCNALEATTSIEDITGNEHNRDILRALQNDELSDLWLCRPDLSVDNEDYGLGSSRELEWLGHFAKKGSRLGSVGIFGDDTFVNCSGQSVDRFLDDLGKCNHIKKMTFSSADLAEIINKLGPAMKNNNFTHIMVEACHLGVPEATILFNTFGDMNSLEELRIYGEVGDDLAHLNDCDMAGCTPKLAACTGMRYLKLNHLNLSTNSCAALRDVFPRMANLRELVLSGNSLDDDCTTLLAQGLTDCKQLQSLDLSDNRICDNGLDVLVQSLPTSVDVLLLSGNDITLARHVLLLRFRVLDIWGNTLCAGGTRVIAASLANPESRLEDLDLSQCNIGDEGTATLADGLRNNQRLTRMSLEDNNITERGWNALSSILCDASSINATYNSNHTLQDLGDYGVQIPKDVRLMLRLNKDENKSRVAANKILQSHRHLDMRPLFGRELGLLPYVITWLDHFAKSRPDLKLSSIFEFVRAMPMKVANWMVGKAKGENN
;
A
#
# COMPACT_ATOMS: atom_id res chain seq x y z
N MET A 1 -36.42 29.46 -29.68
CA MET A 1 -36.05 30.39 -28.60
C MET A 1 -37.03 30.19 -27.45
N SER A 2 -36.60 29.46 -26.43
CA SER A 2 -37.21 29.45 -25.10
C SER A 2 -36.03 29.44 -24.13
N SER A 3 -35.59 30.62 -23.72
CA SER A 3 -34.68 30.78 -22.60
C SER A 3 -35.46 30.38 -21.34
N GLN A 4 -35.28 29.14 -20.86
CA GLN A 4 -35.70 28.81 -19.51
C GLN A 4 -34.88 29.71 -18.56
N GLU A 5 -35.56 30.62 -17.88
CA GLU A 5 -34.96 31.48 -16.86
C GLU A 5 -34.34 30.60 -15.76
N ALA A 6 -33.16 31.01 -15.29
CA ALA A 6 -32.46 30.35 -14.19
C ALA A 6 -33.36 30.23 -12.96
N VAL A 7 -33.35 29.09 -12.26
CA VAL A 7 -34.01 29.01 -10.96
C VAL A 7 -33.19 29.83 -9.96
N ASP A 8 -33.74 30.94 -9.49
CA ASP A 8 -33.14 31.71 -8.39
C ASP A 8 -33.35 30.95 -7.07
N CYS A 9 -32.45 30.01 -6.80
CA CYS A 9 -32.51 29.16 -5.61
C CYS A 9 -32.45 29.98 -4.31
N ASN A 10 -31.79 31.15 -4.30
CA ASN A 10 -31.75 32.03 -3.13
C ASN A 10 -33.14 32.60 -2.80
N ALA A 11 -33.88 33.03 -3.83
CA ALA A 11 -35.23 33.57 -3.65
C ALA A 11 -36.26 32.49 -3.27
N LEU A 12 -36.01 31.25 -3.67
CA LEU A 12 -36.96 30.14 -3.54
C LEU A 12 -36.68 29.20 -2.35
N GLU A 13 -35.55 29.34 -1.65
CA GLU A 13 -35.14 28.43 -0.56
C GLU A 13 -36.14 28.40 0.59
N ALA A 14 -36.72 29.54 0.95
CA ALA A 14 -37.70 29.61 2.05
C ALA A 14 -39.06 28.96 1.71
N THR A 15 -39.33 28.72 0.44
CA THR A 15 -40.66 28.28 -0.05
C THR A 15 -40.65 26.95 -0.78
N THR A 16 -39.48 26.39 -1.12
CA THR A 16 -39.36 25.14 -1.88
C THR A 16 -38.99 24.02 -0.93
N SER A 17 -39.84 22.98 -0.86
CA SER A 17 -39.50 21.78 -0.10
C SER A 17 -38.58 20.89 -0.91
N ILE A 18 -37.74 20.06 -0.26
CA ILE A 18 -36.86 19.11 -0.95
C ILE A 18 -37.69 18.10 -1.79
N GLU A 19 -38.89 17.77 -1.34
CA GLU A 19 -39.85 16.95 -2.06
C GLU A 19 -40.32 17.58 -3.38
N ASP A 20 -40.27 18.90 -3.51
CA ASP A 20 -40.58 19.62 -4.75
C ASP A 20 -39.40 19.64 -5.73
N ILE A 21 -38.18 19.37 -5.24
CA ILE A 21 -36.94 19.37 -6.02
C ILE A 21 -36.79 18.05 -6.78
N THR A 22 -37.00 16.92 -6.09
CA THR A 22 -36.85 15.58 -6.67
C THR A 22 -37.90 14.59 -6.19
N GLY A 23 -38.30 13.69 -7.10
CA GLY A 23 -39.17 12.56 -6.83
C GLY A 23 -38.47 11.36 -6.19
N ASN A 24 -37.14 11.28 -6.31
CA ASN A 24 -36.35 10.15 -5.83
C ASN A 24 -36.07 10.28 -4.32
N GLU A 25 -36.47 9.29 -3.53
CA GLU A 25 -36.29 9.29 -2.07
C GLU A 25 -34.82 9.38 -1.64
N HIS A 26 -33.93 8.66 -2.33
CA HIS A 26 -32.50 8.67 -2.06
C HIS A 26 -31.89 10.06 -2.28
N ASN A 27 -32.20 10.69 -3.42
CA ASN A 27 -31.73 12.05 -3.72
C ASN A 27 -32.22 13.07 -2.68
N ARG A 28 -33.41 12.88 -2.08
CA ARG A 28 -33.91 13.77 -1.01
C ARG A 28 -33.04 13.69 0.23
N ASP A 29 -32.59 12.50 0.59
CA ASP A 29 -31.73 12.32 1.76
C ASP A 29 -30.36 12.98 1.55
N ILE A 30 -29.79 12.86 0.34
CA ILE A 30 -28.56 13.57 -0.02
C ILE A 30 -28.78 15.09 -0.01
N LEU A 31 -29.87 15.62 -0.57
CA LEU A 31 -30.18 17.05 -0.53
C LEU A 31 -30.36 17.56 0.90
N ARG A 32 -31.00 16.79 1.79
CA ARG A 32 -31.14 17.14 3.21
C ARG A 32 -29.78 17.16 3.91
N ALA A 33 -28.95 16.15 3.68
CA ALA A 33 -27.61 16.09 4.24
C ALA A 33 -26.76 17.29 3.75
N LEU A 34 -26.87 17.66 2.48
CA LEU A 34 -26.16 18.82 1.92
C LEU A 34 -26.71 20.14 2.45
N GLN A 35 -28.04 20.28 2.58
CA GLN A 35 -28.70 21.47 3.15
C GLN A 35 -28.31 21.67 4.62
N ASN A 36 -28.17 20.58 5.39
CA ASN A 36 -27.80 20.60 6.80
C ASN A 36 -26.28 20.66 7.04
N ASP A 37 -25.47 20.74 5.98
CA ASP A 37 -24.00 20.73 6.03
C ASP A 37 -23.46 19.47 6.74
N GLU A 38 -24.01 18.30 6.40
CA GLU A 38 -23.66 16.98 6.97
C GLU A 38 -22.91 16.09 5.98
N LEU A 39 -22.93 16.41 4.68
CA LEU A 39 -22.31 15.63 3.62
C LEU A 39 -20.85 16.05 3.36
N SER A 40 -19.92 15.09 3.30
CA SER A 40 -18.50 15.33 2.99
C SER A 40 -18.12 15.03 1.55
N ASP A 41 -18.81 14.10 0.92
CA ASP A 41 -18.52 13.57 -0.42
C ASP A 41 -19.83 13.49 -1.21
N LEU A 42 -19.80 13.92 -2.47
CA LEU A 42 -20.95 13.89 -3.37
C LEU A 42 -20.54 13.27 -4.70
N TRP A 43 -21.20 12.19 -5.11
CA TRP A 43 -21.03 11.61 -6.44
C TRP A 43 -22.22 11.96 -7.32
N LEU A 44 -21.95 12.42 -8.54
CA LEU A 44 -22.96 12.68 -9.55
C LEU A 44 -22.90 11.55 -10.57
N CYS A 45 -24.04 10.92 -10.84
CA CYS A 45 -24.15 9.87 -11.84
C CYS A 45 -25.49 9.96 -12.56
N ARG A 46 -25.65 9.15 -13.60
CA ARG A 46 -26.98 8.95 -14.19
C ARG A 46 -27.90 8.22 -13.20
N PRO A 47 -29.23 8.46 -13.23
CA PRO A 47 -30.17 7.80 -12.32
C PRO A 47 -30.19 6.27 -12.39
N ASP A 48 -29.77 5.67 -13.51
CA ASP A 48 -29.67 4.21 -13.68
C ASP A 48 -28.40 3.61 -13.09
N LEU A 49 -27.41 4.44 -12.75
CA LEU A 49 -26.12 4.05 -12.19
C LEU A 49 -26.00 4.31 -10.70
N SER A 50 -26.98 4.95 -10.04
CA SER A 50 -26.93 5.20 -8.60
C SER A 50 -27.08 3.90 -7.83
N VAL A 51 -25.98 3.35 -7.33
CA VAL A 51 -25.96 2.07 -6.59
C VAL A 51 -25.52 2.24 -5.15
N ASP A 52 -24.72 3.26 -4.85
CA ASP A 52 -24.20 3.56 -3.52
C ASP A 52 -24.97 4.68 -2.81
N ASN A 53 -24.85 4.74 -1.48
CA ASN A 53 -25.60 5.69 -0.64
C ASN A 53 -25.18 7.16 -0.83
N GLU A 54 -24.09 7.44 -1.54
CA GLU A 54 -23.56 8.77 -1.80
C GLU A 54 -23.75 9.20 -3.27
N ASP A 55 -24.36 8.32 -4.08
CA ASP A 55 -24.59 8.53 -5.50
C ASP A 55 -25.87 9.34 -5.73
N TYR A 56 -25.69 10.57 -6.20
CA TYR A 56 -26.80 11.41 -6.62
C TYR A 56 -27.15 11.13 -8.09
N GLY A 57 -28.23 10.38 -8.29
CA GLY A 57 -28.78 10.08 -9.61
C GLY A 57 -29.43 11.31 -10.24
N LEU A 58 -28.74 11.98 -11.17
CA LEU A 58 -29.12 13.31 -11.65
C LEU A 58 -30.33 13.27 -12.61
N GLY A 59 -31.50 13.64 -12.10
CA GLY A 59 -32.77 13.53 -12.82
C GLY A 59 -33.17 14.74 -13.67
N SER A 60 -32.65 15.93 -13.38
CA SER A 60 -33.02 17.15 -14.12
C SER A 60 -32.08 18.34 -13.88
N SER A 61 -32.12 19.33 -14.78
CA SER A 61 -31.48 20.64 -14.58
C SER A 61 -31.83 21.32 -13.25
N ARG A 62 -33.09 21.15 -12.78
CA ARG A 62 -33.55 21.77 -11.54
C ARG A 62 -32.82 21.18 -10.34
N GLU A 63 -32.64 19.88 -10.31
CA GLU A 63 -31.88 19.20 -9.25
C GLU A 63 -30.43 19.69 -9.22
N LEU A 64 -29.80 19.81 -10.39
CA LEU A 64 -28.42 20.31 -10.51
C LEU A 64 -28.24 21.73 -9.98
N GLU A 65 -29.21 22.62 -10.26
CA GLU A 65 -29.19 24.00 -9.77
C GLU A 65 -29.27 24.07 -8.23
N TRP A 66 -30.11 23.23 -7.60
CA TRP A 66 -30.19 23.13 -6.14
C TRP A 66 -28.95 22.50 -5.51
N LEU A 67 -28.35 21.49 -6.14
CA LEU A 67 -27.08 20.92 -5.71
C LEU A 67 -25.98 21.98 -5.67
N GLY A 68 -25.84 22.77 -6.75
CA GLY A 68 -24.88 23.87 -6.80
C GLY A 68 -25.12 24.93 -5.73
N HIS A 69 -26.39 25.26 -5.46
CA HIS A 69 -26.78 26.18 -4.39
C HIS A 69 -26.35 25.69 -3.00
N PHE A 70 -26.71 24.45 -2.64
CA PHE A 70 -26.37 23.91 -1.32
C PHE A 70 -24.87 23.66 -1.16
N ALA A 71 -24.18 23.19 -2.22
CA ALA A 71 -22.73 23.02 -2.21
C ALA A 71 -21.98 24.34 -1.95
N LYS A 72 -22.50 25.49 -2.42
CA LYS A 72 -21.91 26.81 -2.11
C LYS A 72 -22.13 27.27 -0.68
N LYS A 73 -23.28 26.94 -0.10
CA LYS A 73 -23.71 27.42 1.22
C LYS A 73 -23.06 26.62 2.35
N GLY A 74 -22.83 25.33 2.10
CA GLY A 74 -22.13 24.44 3.01
C GLY A 74 -20.65 24.77 3.17
N SER A 75 -20.03 24.05 4.10
CA SER A 75 -18.60 24.13 4.40
C SER A 75 -17.94 22.76 4.53
N ARG A 76 -18.74 21.69 4.69
CA ARG A 76 -18.25 20.32 4.91
C ARG A 76 -18.00 19.53 3.64
N LEU A 77 -18.64 19.87 2.53
CA LEU A 77 -18.46 19.16 1.27
C LEU A 77 -17.01 19.32 0.78
N GLY A 78 -16.17 18.32 0.99
CA GLY A 78 -14.74 18.37 0.66
C GLY A 78 -14.42 17.80 -0.71
N SER A 79 -15.32 16.99 -1.27
CA SER A 79 -15.08 16.18 -2.46
C SER A 79 -16.32 16.12 -3.34
N VAL A 80 -16.10 16.24 -4.66
CA VAL A 80 -17.13 16.01 -5.68
C VAL A 80 -16.60 15.01 -6.70
N GLY A 81 -17.43 14.01 -7.02
CA GLY A 81 -17.14 12.97 -8.00
C GLY A 81 -18.15 12.98 -9.15
N ILE A 82 -17.70 12.56 -10.33
CA ILE A 82 -18.56 12.28 -11.49
C ILE A 82 -18.32 10.84 -11.89
N PHE A 83 -19.40 10.06 -11.95
CA PHE A 83 -19.36 8.63 -12.22
C PHE A 83 -20.26 8.27 -13.41
N GLY A 84 -19.66 7.61 -14.41
CA GLY A 84 -20.39 7.11 -15.57
C GLY A 84 -20.51 8.13 -16.70
N ASP A 85 -20.67 7.60 -17.91
CA ASP A 85 -20.97 8.35 -19.12
C ASP A 85 -22.34 9.04 -19.05
N ASP A 86 -22.51 10.10 -19.83
CA ASP A 86 -23.71 10.94 -19.91
C ASP A 86 -24.32 11.33 -18.55
N THR A 87 -23.50 11.52 -17.50
CA THR A 87 -23.98 11.93 -16.15
C THR A 87 -24.94 13.12 -16.21
N PHE A 88 -24.72 14.05 -17.14
CA PHE A 88 -25.53 15.26 -17.32
C PHE A 88 -26.60 15.16 -18.42
N VAL A 89 -26.93 13.96 -18.94
CA VAL A 89 -27.87 13.77 -20.06
C VAL A 89 -29.25 14.42 -19.85
N ASN A 90 -29.71 14.47 -18.60
CA ASN A 90 -31.00 15.06 -18.23
C ASN A 90 -30.91 16.56 -17.89
N CYS A 91 -29.73 17.17 -18.06
CA CYS A 91 -29.46 18.57 -17.71
C CYS A 91 -29.22 19.42 -18.95
N SER A 92 -29.63 20.68 -18.88
CA SER A 92 -29.30 21.65 -19.91
C SER A 92 -27.83 22.04 -19.80
N GLY A 93 -27.17 22.28 -20.94
CA GLY A 93 -25.77 22.72 -20.95
C GLY A 93 -25.52 23.99 -20.11
N GLN A 94 -26.49 24.90 -20.03
CA GLN A 94 -26.41 26.11 -19.21
C GLN A 94 -26.43 25.81 -17.71
N SER A 95 -27.22 24.82 -17.28
CA SER A 95 -27.28 24.42 -15.86
C SER A 95 -25.98 23.72 -15.46
N VAL A 96 -25.39 22.92 -16.36
CA VAL A 96 -24.05 22.31 -16.15
C VAL A 96 -22.97 23.40 -16.02
N ASP A 97 -22.99 24.40 -16.90
CA ASP A 97 -22.02 25.52 -16.83
C ASP A 97 -22.10 26.26 -15.50
N ARG A 98 -23.32 26.60 -15.07
CA ARG A 98 -23.52 27.28 -13.78
C ARG A 98 -23.07 26.44 -12.60
N PHE A 99 -23.37 25.15 -12.62
CA PHE A 99 -22.96 24.24 -11.56
C PHE A 99 -21.43 24.17 -11.44
N LEU A 100 -20.72 23.99 -12.56
CA LEU A 100 -19.26 23.97 -12.58
C LEU A 100 -18.67 25.33 -12.15
N ASP A 101 -19.25 26.45 -12.60
CA ASP A 101 -18.85 27.79 -12.16
C ASP A 101 -19.05 28.01 -10.65
N ASP A 102 -20.12 27.43 -10.09
CA ASP A 102 -20.42 27.47 -8.67
C ASP A 102 -19.42 26.63 -7.86
N LEU A 103 -19.11 25.41 -8.32
CA LEU A 103 -18.02 24.62 -7.77
C LEU A 103 -16.69 25.38 -7.82
N GLY A 104 -16.43 26.11 -8.92
CA GLY A 104 -15.28 26.99 -9.09
C GLY A 104 -15.08 28.04 -7.98
N LYS A 105 -16.16 28.41 -7.28
CA LYS A 105 -16.16 29.42 -6.19
C LYS A 105 -16.07 28.78 -4.80
N CYS A 106 -16.24 27.46 -4.70
CA CYS A 106 -16.26 26.74 -3.43
C CYS A 106 -14.84 26.43 -2.93
N ASN A 107 -14.27 27.33 -2.11
CA ASN A 107 -12.91 27.16 -1.58
C ASN A 107 -12.71 25.96 -0.64
N HIS A 108 -13.79 25.40 -0.12
CA HIS A 108 -13.78 24.28 0.83
C HIS A 108 -13.75 22.91 0.12
N ILE A 109 -14.20 22.84 -1.14
CA ILE A 109 -14.11 21.63 -1.96
C ILE A 109 -12.67 21.52 -2.48
N LYS A 110 -11.96 20.47 -2.07
CA LYS A 110 -10.52 20.29 -2.35
C LYS A 110 -10.23 19.12 -3.28
N LYS A 111 -11.17 18.20 -3.42
CA LYS A 111 -11.04 16.97 -4.21
C LYS A 111 -12.06 16.94 -5.34
N MET A 112 -11.58 16.58 -6.53
CA MET A 112 -12.41 16.31 -7.71
C MET A 112 -12.08 14.92 -8.25
N THR A 113 -13.09 14.10 -8.49
CA THR A 113 -12.92 12.74 -9.01
C THR A 113 -13.75 12.50 -10.27
N PHE A 114 -13.19 11.80 -11.23
CA PHE A 114 -13.87 11.32 -12.44
C PHE A 114 -13.64 9.82 -12.53
N SER A 115 -14.71 9.05 -12.69
CA SER A 115 -14.63 7.59 -12.78
C SER A 115 -15.56 7.07 -13.86
N SER A 116 -15.04 6.24 -14.77
CA SER A 116 -15.83 5.60 -15.84
C SER A 116 -16.68 6.58 -16.66
N ALA A 117 -16.16 7.79 -16.89
CA ALA A 117 -16.88 8.87 -17.55
C ALA A 117 -16.14 9.37 -18.79
N ASP A 118 -16.87 9.61 -19.87
CA ASP A 118 -16.41 10.35 -21.04
C ASP A 118 -16.22 11.83 -20.71
N LEU A 119 -14.96 12.26 -20.65
CA LEU A 119 -14.61 13.62 -20.32
C LEU A 119 -14.88 14.60 -21.48
N ALA A 120 -15.08 14.14 -22.72
CA ALA A 120 -15.23 15.00 -23.88
C ALA A 120 -16.38 16.02 -23.73
N GLU A 121 -17.47 15.61 -23.08
CA GLU A 121 -18.65 16.47 -22.88
C GLU A 121 -18.42 17.60 -21.87
N ILE A 122 -17.58 17.36 -20.86
CA ILE A 122 -17.43 18.25 -19.71
C ILE A 122 -16.09 18.97 -19.65
N ILE A 123 -15.03 18.45 -20.28
CA ILE A 123 -13.66 18.90 -20.08
C ILE A 123 -13.47 20.38 -20.46
N ASN A 124 -14.12 20.83 -21.54
CA ASN A 124 -14.05 22.21 -22.02
C ASN A 124 -14.63 23.23 -21.03
N LYS A 125 -15.59 22.80 -20.21
CA LYS A 125 -16.29 23.62 -19.22
C LYS A 125 -15.66 23.49 -17.84
N LEU A 126 -15.13 22.30 -17.56
CA LEU A 126 -14.48 21.94 -16.32
C LEU A 126 -13.14 22.67 -16.14
N GLY A 127 -12.37 22.88 -17.21
CA GLY A 127 -11.07 23.58 -17.16
C GLY A 127 -11.12 24.93 -16.43
N PRO A 128 -11.99 25.88 -16.84
CA PRO A 128 -12.19 27.14 -16.13
C PRO A 128 -12.61 26.99 -14.66
N ALA A 129 -13.51 26.06 -14.35
CA ALA A 129 -13.95 25.79 -12.98
C ALA A 129 -12.81 25.27 -12.10
N MET A 130 -12.02 24.33 -12.61
CA MET A 130 -10.85 23.77 -11.94
C MET A 130 -9.76 24.81 -11.70
N LYS A 131 -9.58 25.76 -12.62
CA LYS A 131 -8.63 26.86 -12.48
C LYS A 131 -9.04 27.85 -11.38
N ASN A 132 -10.33 28.14 -11.29
CA ASN A 132 -10.84 29.12 -10.31
C ASN A 132 -10.88 28.55 -8.90
N ASN A 133 -11.07 27.23 -8.77
CA ASN A 133 -11.03 26.56 -7.49
C ASN A 133 -9.58 26.23 -7.08
N ASN A 134 -9.35 26.27 -5.78
CA ASN A 134 -8.11 25.84 -5.16
C ASN A 134 -8.17 24.32 -4.86
N PHE A 135 -8.48 23.51 -5.88
CA PHE A 135 -8.42 22.05 -5.80
C PHE A 135 -6.97 21.63 -5.55
N THR A 136 -6.81 20.62 -4.71
CA THR A 136 -5.51 20.09 -4.30
C THR A 136 -5.37 18.62 -4.64
N HIS A 137 -6.49 17.91 -4.88
CA HIS A 137 -6.53 16.47 -5.15
C HIS A 137 -7.42 16.22 -6.38
N ILE A 138 -6.85 15.59 -7.41
CA ILE A 138 -7.57 15.25 -8.63
C ILE A 138 -7.36 13.76 -8.93
N MET A 139 -8.46 13.06 -9.20
CA MET A 139 -8.43 11.66 -9.60
C MET A 139 -9.24 11.46 -10.88
N VAL A 140 -8.64 10.80 -11.85
CA VAL A 140 -9.25 10.40 -13.12
C VAL A 140 -9.01 8.91 -13.28
N GLU A 141 -10.07 8.10 -13.25
CA GLU A 141 -9.99 6.64 -13.22
C GLU A 141 -10.90 6.03 -14.27
N ALA A 142 -10.33 5.17 -15.13
CA ALA A 142 -11.08 4.48 -16.17
C ALA A 142 -11.95 5.43 -17.03
N CYS A 143 -11.48 6.66 -17.22
CA CYS A 143 -12.13 7.65 -18.07
C CYS A 143 -11.58 7.53 -19.50
N HIS A 144 -12.47 7.65 -20.48
CA HIS A 144 -12.06 7.80 -21.85
C HIS A 144 -11.31 9.13 -22.03
N LEU A 145 -10.01 9.03 -22.36
CA LEU A 145 -9.11 10.16 -22.54
C LEU A 145 -8.51 10.13 -23.95
N GLY A 146 -9.17 10.79 -24.89
CA GLY A 146 -8.59 11.09 -26.19
C GLY A 146 -7.45 12.13 -26.08
N VAL A 147 -6.67 12.26 -27.16
CA VAL A 147 -5.58 13.25 -27.25
C VAL A 147 -6.06 14.69 -26.98
N PRO A 148 -7.20 15.16 -27.53
CA PRO A 148 -7.72 16.50 -27.22
C PRO A 148 -8.07 16.67 -25.74
N GLU A 149 -8.74 15.69 -25.14
CA GLU A 149 -9.20 15.71 -23.75
C GLU A 149 -8.00 15.75 -22.81
N ALA A 150 -7.01 14.88 -23.02
CA ALA A 150 -5.76 14.87 -22.27
C ALA A 150 -5.02 16.20 -22.40
N THR A 151 -4.95 16.76 -23.61
CA THR A 151 -4.28 18.05 -23.85
C THR A 151 -4.95 19.18 -23.05
N ILE A 152 -6.29 19.25 -23.06
CA ILE A 152 -7.04 20.27 -22.31
C ILE A 152 -6.85 20.07 -20.80
N LEU A 153 -6.93 18.82 -20.35
CA LEU A 153 -6.79 18.46 -18.94
C LEU A 153 -5.40 18.83 -18.40
N PHE A 154 -4.32 18.44 -19.08
CA PHE A 154 -2.96 18.78 -18.68
C PHE A 154 -2.67 20.27 -18.78
N ASN A 155 -3.20 20.98 -19.78
CA ASN A 155 -3.11 22.44 -19.82
C ASN A 155 -3.80 23.09 -18.62
N THR A 156 -4.95 22.54 -18.20
CA THR A 156 -5.64 23.00 -16.98
C THR A 156 -4.75 22.80 -15.75
N PHE A 157 -4.12 21.63 -15.59
CA PHE A 157 -3.16 21.41 -14.49
C PHE A 157 -2.00 22.39 -14.50
N GLY A 158 -1.55 22.82 -15.69
CA GLY A 158 -0.52 23.84 -15.86
C GLY A 158 -0.86 25.20 -15.25
N ASP A 159 -2.14 25.46 -14.95
CA ASP A 159 -2.60 26.65 -14.25
C ASP A 159 -2.89 26.40 -12.76
N MET A 160 -2.75 25.16 -12.27
CA MET A 160 -3.12 24.73 -10.92
C MET A 160 -1.89 24.60 -10.00
N ASN A 161 -1.43 25.74 -9.48
CA ASN A 161 -0.27 25.78 -8.58
C ASN A 161 -0.55 25.14 -7.20
N SER A 162 -1.82 24.90 -6.86
CA SER A 162 -2.27 24.29 -5.61
C SER A 162 -2.30 22.78 -5.62
N LEU A 163 -2.08 22.14 -6.78
CA LEU A 163 -2.23 20.70 -6.91
C LEU A 163 -1.16 19.97 -6.08
N GLU A 164 -1.61 19.19 -5.10
CA GLU A 164 -0.77 18.37 -4.21
C GLU A 164 -0.84 16.88 -4.60
N GLU A 165 -1.96 16.43 -5.16
CA GLU A 165 -2.16 15.06 -5.58
C GLU A 165 -2.86 14.99 -6.94
N LEU A 166 -2.25 14.25 -7.87
CA LEU A 166 -2.81 13.92 -9.16
C LEU A 166 -2.73 12.42 -9.39
N ARG A 167 -3.89 11.81 -9.65
CA ARG A 167 -4.00 10.41 -10.05
C ARG A 167 -4.72 10.30 -11.38
N ILE A 168 -4.06 9.70 -12.36
CA ILE A 168 -4.65 9.38 -13.65
C ILE A 168 -4.38 7.91 -13.91
N TYR A 169 -5.46 7.14 -14.08
CA TYR A 169 -5.44 5.74 -14.47
C TYR A 169 -6.10 5.62 -15.83
N GLY A 170 -5.31 5.26 -16.84
CA GLY A 170 -5.83 4.93 -18.16
C GLY A 170 -6.60 3.61 -18.15
N GLU A 171 -7.32 3.34 -19.25
CA GLU A 171 -8.05 2.10 -19.44
C GLU A 171 -7.09 0.92 -19.71
N VAL A 172 -7.37 -0.22 -19.08
CA VAL A 172 -6.59 -1.46 -19.23
C VAL A 172 -7.21 -2.32 -20.33
N GLY A 173 -6.55 -2.46 -21.48
CA GLY A 173 -6.98 -3.34 -22.58
C GLY A 173 -6.31 -3.05 -23.93
N ASP A 174 -6.23 -4.05 -24.80
CA ASP A 174 -5.45 -4.04 -26.07
C ASP A 174 -5.94 -3.01 -27.13
N ASP A 175 -7.14 -2.45 -26.97
CA ASP A 175 -7.78 -1.58 -27.99
C ASP A 175 -8.14 -0.16 -27.47
N LEU A 176 -7.78 0.22 -26.24
CA LEU A 176 -8.39 1.39 -25.56
C LEU A 176 -7.42 2.52 -25.16
N ALA A 177 -6.10 2.32 -25.26
CA ALA A 177 -5.17 3.40 -24.92
C ALA A 177 -5.03 4.40 -26.08
N HIS A 178 -5.90 5.42 -26.08
CA HIS A 178 -5.93 6.48 -27.09
C HIS A 178 -4.72 7.43 -27.04
N LEU A 179 -3.99 7.43 -25.93
CA LEU A 179 -2.78 8.24 -25.75
C LEU A 179 -1.56 7.37 -26.02
N ASN A 180 -0.68 7.83 -26.90
CA ASN A 180 0.65 7.24 -27.06
C ASN A 180 1.71 8.06 -26.29
N ASP A 181 2.94 7.55 -26.25
CA ASP A 181 4.07 8.20 -25.58
C ASP A 181 4.35 9.62 -26.09
N CYS A 182 4.16 9.91 -27.38
CA CYS A 182 4.37 11.25 -27.93
C CYS A 182 3.31 12.24 -27.44
N ASP A 183 2.04 11.81 -27.37
CA ASP A 183 0.95 12.64 -26.85
C ASP A 183 1.20 12.99 -25.38
N MET A 184 1.59 11.99 -24.58
CA MET A 184 1.93 12.19 -23.17
C MET A 184 3.20 13.01 -22.97
N ALA A 185 4.22 12.87 -23.82
CA ALA A 185 5.39 13.74 -23.81
C ALA A 185 5.03 15.21 -24.12
N GLY A 186 3.99 15.45 -24.92
CA GLY A 186 3.45 16.79 -25.16
C GLY A 186 2.68 17.36 -23.96
N CYS A 187 2.02 16.51 -23.19
CA CYS A 187 1.16 16.89 -22.07
C CYS A 187 1.92 17.04 -20.74
N THR A 188 2.80 16.10 -20.41
CA THR A 188 3.49 16.03 -19.12
C THR A 188 4.29 17.28 -18.71
N PRO A 189 4.90 18.07 -19.61
CA PRO A 189 5.61 19.30 -19.22
C PRO A 189 4.73 20.33 -18.50
N LYS A 190 3.41 20.29 -18.71
CA LYS A 190 2.45 21.20 -18.04
C LYS A 190 2.44 21.01 -16.53
N LEU A 191 2.76 19.81 -16.04
CA LEU A 191 2.85 19.52 -14.61
C LEU A 191 3.99 20.28 -13.91
N ALA A 192 4.94 20.90 -14.65
CA ALA A 192 6.02 21.68 -14.06
C ALA A 192 5.54 22.90 -13.24
N ALA A 193 4.31 23.39 -13.49
CA ALA A 193 3.69 24.45 -12.69
C ALA A 193 3.22 23.96 -11.31
N CYS A 194 2.95 22.66 -11.16
CA CYS A 194 2.43 22.04 -9.95
C CYS A 194 3.54 21.80 -8.91
N THR A 195 4.19 22.87 -8.46
CA THR A 195 5.34 22.80 -7.53
C THR A 195 4.99 22.29 -6.13
N GLY A 196 3.69 22.27 -5.78
CA GLY A 196 3.14 21.70 -4.55
C GLY A 196 2.96 20.18 -4.58
N MET A 197 3.21 19.50 -5.72
CA MET A 197 2.95 18.08 -5.91
C MET A 197 3.65 17.21 -4.86
N ARG A 198 2.87 16.32 -4.23
CA ARG A 198 3.30 15.33 -3.24
C ARG A 198 3.04 13.91 -3.73
N TYR A 199 1.96 13.68 -4.47
CA TYR A 199 1.55 12.37 -4.96
C TYR A 199 1.23 12.45 -6.45
N LEU A 200 2.05 11.82 -7.28
CA LEU A 200 1.83 11.78 -8.72
C LEU A 200 1.66 10.32 -9.17
N LYS A 201 0.48 9.97 -9.67
CA LYS A 201 0.17 8.64 -10.21
C LYS A 201 -0.29 8.77 -11.65
N LEU A 202 0.47 8.20 -12.58
CA LEU A 202 0.21 8.23 -14.02
C LEU A 202 0.29 6.81 -14.57
N ASN A 203 -0.78 6.04 -14.37
CA ASN A 203 -0.80 4.61 -14.61
C ASN A 203 -1.51 4.28 -15.92
N HIS A 204 -1.02 3.28 -16.66
CA HIS A 204 -1.62 2.83 -17.92
C HIS A 204 -1.83 3.96 -18.94
N LEU A 205 -0.85 4.87 -19.08
CA LEU A 205 -0.89 6.00 -20.02
C LEU A 205 0.09 5.83 -21.19
N ASN A 206 0.55 4.61 -21.45
CA ASN A 206 1.54 4.30 -22.48
C ASN A 206 2.82 5.15 -22.39
N LEU A 207 3.22 5.55 -21.18
CA LEU A 207 4.46 6.31 -21.00
C LEU A 207 5.66 5.45 -21.42
N SER A 208 6.58 6.04 -22.16
CA SER A 208 7.83 5.44 -22.59
C SER A 208 8.93 6.51 -22.61
N THR A 209 9.93 6.35 -23.47
CA THR A 209 11.16 7.17 -23.49
C THR A 209 10.89 8.67 -23.65
N ASN A 210 9.96 9.10 -24.51
CA ASN A 210 9.73 10.53 -24.72
C ASN A 210 9.06 11.16 -23.49
N SER A 211 8.06 10.47 -22.92
CA SER A 211 7.41 10.92 -21.70
C SER A 211 8.37 10.95 -20.52
N CYS A 212 9.28 9.96 -20.40
CA CYS A 212 10.31 9.98 -19.37
C CYS A 212 11.31 11.12 -19.55
N ALA A 213 11.67 11.46 -20.79
CA ALA A 213 12.51 12.62 -21.07
C ALA A 213 11.82 13.93 -20.68
N ALA A 214 10.51 14.04 -20.93
CA ALA A 214 9.71 15.18 -20.49
C ALA A 214 9.60 15.25 -18.96
N LEU A 215 9.30 14.13 -18.30
CA LEU A 215 9.20 14.03 -16.83
C LEU A 215 10.53 14.32 -16.14
N ARG A 216 11.66 13.91 -16.72
CA ARG A 216 13.01 14.25 -16.23
C ARG A 216 13.17 15.76 -16.05
N ASP A 217 12.62 16.55 -16.97
CA ASP A 217 12.73 18.01 -16.95
C ASP A 217 11.70 18.66 -16.00
N VAL A 218 10.64 17.93 -15.63
CA VAL A 218 9.58 18.35 -14.69
C VAL A 218 9.97 18.14 -13.24
N PHE A 219 10.52 16.96 -12.89
CA PHE A 219 10.78 16.57 -11.50
C PHE A 219 11.64 17.53 -10.67
N PRO A 220 12.64 18.24 -11.23
CA PRO A 220 13.39 19.26 -10.47
C PRO A 220 12.51 20.39 -9.89
N ARG A 221 11.28 20.57 -10.39
CA ARG A 221 10.30 21.53 -9.85
C ARG A 221 9.42 20.96 -8.74
N MET A 222 9.43 19.65 -8.53
CA MET A 222 8.57 18.93 -7.58
C MET A 222 9.35 18.52 -6.31
N ALA A 223 9.91 19.50 -5.61
CA ALA A 223 10.75 19.27 -4.42
C ALA A 223 10.01 18.64 -3.23
N ASN A 224 8.67 18.64 -3.24
CA ASN A 224 7.81 18.07 -2.21
C ASN A 224 7.25 16.68 -2.57
N LEU A 225 7.63 16.11 -3.72
CA LEU A 225 7.15 14.81 -4.16
C LEU A 225 7.53 13.73 -3.14
N ARG A 226 6.55 12.94 -2.69
CA ARG A 226 6.68 11.87 -1.70
C ARG A 226 6.47 10.50 -2.30
N GLU A 227 5.57 10.41 -3.28
CA GLU A 227 5.22 9.17 -3.96
C GLU A 227 5.07 9.43 -5.46
N LEU A 228 5.71 8.58 -6.26
CA LEU A 228 5.57 8.52 -7.70
C LEU A 228 5.15 7.12 -8.10
N VAL A 229 4.04 7.02 -8.82
CA VAL A 229 3.52 5.76 -9.36
C VAL A 229 3.39 5.90 -10.87
N LEU A 230 4.12 5.07 -11.62
CA LEU A 230 4.08 4.99 -13.08
C LEU A 230 3.77 3.55 -13.52
N SER A 231 2.88 2.88 -12.78
CA SER A 231 2.57 1.46 -12.98
C SER A 231 1.83 1.21 -14.29
N GLY A 232 2.09 0.07 -14.93
CA GLY A 232 1.32 -0.34 -16.11
C GLY A 232 1.66 0.45 -17.37
N ASN A 233 2.87 0.98 -17.48
CA ASN A 233 3.33 1.74 -18.64
C ASN A 233 4.30 0.89 -19.50
N SER A 234 5.01 1.55 -20.40
CA SER A 234 5.95 0.93 -21.33
C SER A 234 7.41 1.26 -20.98
N LEU A 235 7.71 1.51 -19.70
CA LEU A 235 9.02 1.98 -19.23
C LEU A 235 10.07 0.88 -19.31
N ASP A 236 11.21 1.19 -19.91
CA ASP A 236 12.38 0.30 -20.06
C ASP A 236 13.61 0.83 -19.31
N ASP A 237 14.76 0.19 -19.48
CA ASP A 237 16.02 0.59 -18.84
C ASP A 237 16.44 2.04 -19.18
N ASP A 238 16.21 2.49 -20.42
CA ASP A 238 16.51 3.88 -20.83
C ASP A 238 15.60 4.86 -20.07
N CYS A 239 14.33 4.50 -19.89
CA CYS A 239 13.40 5.26 -19.06
C CYS A 239 13.89 5.36 -17.61
N THR A 240 14.37 4.27 -16.99
CA THR A 240 14.90 4.32 -15.62
C THR A 240 16.08 5.28 -15.48
N THR A 241 16.93 5.38 -16.52
CA THR A 241 18.04 6.33 -16.56
C THR A 241 17.54 7.78 -16.58
N LEU A 242 16.53 8.08 -17.39
CA LEU A 242 15.92 9.41 -17.46
C LEU A 242 15.21 9.77 -16.15
N LEU A 243 14.45 8.85 -15.57
CA LEU A 243 13.76 9.05 -14.30
C LEU A 243 14.77 9.30 -13.17
N ALA A 244 15.82 8.49 -13.07
CA ALA A 244 16.86 8.67 -12.06
C ALA A 244 17.55 10.03 -12.16
N GLN A 245 17.83 10.51 -13.39
CA GLN A 245 18.39 11.85 -13.60
C GLN A 245 17.44 12.95 -13.08
N GLY A 246 16.16 12.89 -13.42
CA GLY A 246 15.19 13.91 -13.04
C GLY A 246 14.85 13.94 -11.55
N LEU A 247 14.81 12.77 -10.91
CA LEU A 247 14.44 12.62 -9.51
C LEU A 247 15.54 13.05 -8.52
N THR A 248 16.76 13.37 -8.99
CA THR A 248 17.90 13.75 -8.14
C THR A 248 17.56 14.82 -7.09
N ASP A 249 16.72 15.80 -7.46
CA ASP A 249 16.33 16.91 -6.58
C ASP A 249 15.08 16.63 -5.72
N CYS A 250 14.37 15.51 -5.96
CA CYS A 250 13.19 15.08 -5.21
C CYS A 250 13.58 14.43 -3.86
N LYS A 251 14.22 15.20 -2.98
CA LYS A 251 14.79 14.73 -1.69
C LYS A 251 13.77 14.26 -0.66
N GLN A 252 12.47 14.45 -0.93
CA GLN A 252 11.38 13.98 -0.08
C GLN A 252 10.69 12.72 -0.63
N LEU A 253 11.14 12.21 -1.79
CA LEU A 253 10.55 11.02 -2.41
C LEU A 253 10.87 9.80 -1.55
N GLN A 254 9.82 9.13 -1.07
CA GLN A 254 9.91 7.96 -0.19
C GLN A 254 9.58 6.67 -0.96
N SER A 255 8.58 6.75 -1.84
CA SER A 255 8.06 5.59 -2.57
C SER A 255 8.10 5.82 -4.07
N LEU A 256 8.65 4.85 -4.78
CA LEU A 256 8.65 4.78 -6.23
C LEU A 256 8.05 3.44 -6.67
N ASP A 257 6.97 3.51 -7.44
CA ASP A 257 6.30 2.35 -8.00
C ASP A 257 6.39 2.39 -9.52
N LEU A 258 7.09 1.41 -10.07
CA LEU A 258 7.30 1.18 -11.50
C LEU A 258 6.79 -0.21 -11.90
N SER A 259 5.80 -0.74 -11.19
CA SER A 259 5.22 -2.05 -11.45
C SER A 259 4.62 -2.15 -12.85
N ASP A 260 4.49 -3.37 -13.39
CA ASP A 260 3.90 -3.67 -14.70
C ASP A 260 4.52 -2.82 -15.83
N ASN A 261 5.84 -2.93 -16.00
CA ASN A 261 6.63 -2.22 -17.01
C ASN A 261 7.60 -3.21 -17.70
N ARG A 262 8.61 -2.71 -18.42
CA ARG A 262 9.59 -3.51 -19.18
C ARG A 262 11.03 -3.28 -18.68
N ILE A 263 11.18 -3.11 -17.37
CA ILE A 263 12.48 -2.86 -16.72
C ILE A 263 13.19 -4.19 -16.52
N CYS A 264 14.47 -4.26 -16.90
CA CYS A 264 15.29 -5.45 -16.65
C CYS A 264 16.47 -5.12 -15.71
N ASP A 265 17.44 -6.03 -15.61
CA ASP A 265 18.54 -5.91 -14.65
C ASP A 265 19.39 -4.63 -14.83
N ASN A 266 19.53 -4.06 -16.04
CA ASN A 266 20.29 -2.81 -16.18
C ASN A 266 19.50 -1.61 -15.60
N GLY A 267 18.18 -1.58 -15.78
CA GLY A 267 17.36 -0.55 -15.16
C GLY A 267 17.36 -0.67 -13.64
N LEU A 268 17.29 -1.89 -13.10
CA LEU A 268 17.45 -2.11 -11.66
C LEU A 268 18.79 -1.59 -11.13
N ASP A 269 19.91 -1.86 -11.84
CA ASP A 269 21.24 -1.35 -11.47
C ASP A 269 21.23 0.19 -11.35
N VAL A 270 20.61 0.87 -12.32
CA VAL A 270 20.48 2.33 -12.34
C VAL A 270 19.65 2.82 -11.16
N LEU A 271 18.50 2.21 -10.89
CA LEU A 271 17.61 2.58 -9.79
C LEU A 271 18.30 2.42 -8.42
N VAL A 272 19.00 1.30 -8.21
CA VAL A 272 19.75 1.04 -6.97
C VAL A 272 20.83 2.11 -6.75
N GLN A 273 21.55 2.50 -7.80
CA GLN A 273 22.69 3.43 -7.71
C GLN A 273 22.28 4.90 -7.64
N SER A 274 21.24 5.30 -8.37
CA SER A 274 21.03 6.70 -8.75
C SER A 274 19.79 7.33 -8.12
N LEU A 275 18.86 6.54 -7.56
CA LEU A 275 17.69 7.11 -6.88
C LEU A 275 18.10 7.94 -5.64
N PRO A 276 17.31 8.97 -5.28
CA PRO A 276 17.53 9.75 -4.06
C PRO A 276 17.60 8.87 -2.81
N THR A 277 18.48 9.21 -1.85
CA THR A 277 18.67 8.45 -0.60
C THR A 277 17.43 8.37 0.29
N SER A 278 16.44 9.24 0.05
CA SER A 278 15.15 9.24 0.72
C SER A 278 14.23 8.08 0.28
N VAL A 279 14.44 7.53 -0.92
CA VAL A 279 13.63 6.42 -1.43
C VAL A 279 13.96 5.15 -0.67
N ASP A 280 13.00 4.67 0.12
CA ASP A 280 13.10 3.45 0.91
C ASP A 280 12.06 2.38 0.52
N VAL A 281 11.06 2.74 -0.28
CA VAL A 281 10.09 1.82 -0.88
C VAL A 281 10.28 1.82 -2.40
N LEU A 282 10.59 0.65 -2.97
CA LEU A 282 10.72 0.45 -4.40
C LEU A 282 9.84 -0.73 -4.84
N LEU A 283 8.85 -0.45 -5.70
CA LEU A 283 7.96 -1.46 -6.24
C LEU A 283 8.25 -1.64 -7.73
N LEU A 284 8.58 -2.87 -8.12
CA LEU A 284 9.01 -3.29 -9.44
C LEU A 284 8.30 -4.58 -9.86
N SER A 285 7.10 -4.81 -9.33
CA SER A 285 6.33 -6.01 -9.64
C SER A 285 6.01 -6.08 -11.14
N GLY A 286 5.85 -7.28 -11.72
CA GLY A 286 5.49 -7.43 -13.14
C GLY A 286 6.47 -6.80 -14.14
N ASN A 287 7.78 -6.93 -13.93
CA ASN A 287 8.82 -6.45 -14.84
C ASN A 287 9.67 -7.63 -15.39
N ASP A 288 10.74 -7.32 -16.14
CA ASP A 288 11.66 -8.29 -16.74
C ASP A 288 12.97 -8.48 -15.93
N ILE A 289 12.89 -8.37 -14.60
CA ILE A 289 14.06 -8.49 -13.71
C ILE A 289 14.40 -9.96 -13.49
N THR A 290 15.64 -10.34 -13.80
CA THR A 290 16.12 -11.73 -13.68
C THR A 290 17.15 -11.92 -12.57
N LEU A 291 17.74 -10.82 -12.07
CA LEU A 291 18.87 -10.81 -11.15
C LEU A 291 20.06 -11.67 -11.62
N ALA A 292 20.37 -11.63 -12.92
CA ALA A 292 21.56 -12.24 -13.48
C ALA A 292 22.84 -11.45 -13.14
N ARG A 293 22.69 -10.18 -12.75
CA ARG A 293 23.77 -9.27 -12.37
C ARG A 293 24.00 -9.26 -10.86
N HIS A 294 25.23 -8.99 -10.43
CA HIS A 294 25.56 -8.89 -9.01
C HIS A 294 25.24 -7.49 -8.48
N VAL A 295 23.97 -7.25 -8.12
CA VAL A 295 23.49 -6.00 -7.51
C VAL A 295 23.10 -6.22 -6.06
N LEU A 296 23.57 -5.39 -5.13
CA LEU A 296 23.20 -5.50 -3.72
C LEU A 296 22.00 -4.62 -3.40
N LEU A 297 20.93 -5.21 -2.87
CA LEU A 297 19.64 -4.58 -2.62
C LEU A 297 19.56 -3.98 -1.20
N LEU A 298 20.62 -3.30 -0.76
CA LEU A 298 20.83 -2.96 0.66
C LEU A 298 20.00 -1.78 1.15
N ARG A 299 19.66 -0.85 0.25
CA ARG A 299 19.22 0.50 0.63
C ARG A 299 17.73 0.62 0.91
N PHE A 300 16.91 -0.29 0.39
CA PHE A 300 15.46 -0.24 0.49
C PHE A 300 14.99 -0.92 1.77
N ARG A 301 13.94 -0.37 2.37
CA ARG A 301 13.19 -0.97 3.49
C ARG A 301 12.12 -1.91 2.97
N VAL A 302 11.46 -1.54 1.87
CA VAL A 302 10.47 -2.35 1.17
C VAL A 302 10.91 -2.52 -0.27
N LEU A 303 10.99 -3.76 -0.73
CA LEU A 303 11.24 -4.09 -2.12
C LEU A 303 10.20 -5.10 -2.60
N ASP A 304 9.53 -4.76 -3.68
CA ASP A 304 8.60 -5.67 -4.35
C ASP A 304 9.14 -5.98 -5.75
N ILE A 305 9.41 -7.25 -6.01
CA ILE A 305 9.75 -7.78 -7.34
C ILE A 305 8.82 -8.94 -7.73
N TRP A 306 7.59 -8.96 -7.19
CA TRP A 306 6.55 -9.93 -7.52
C TRP A 306 6.42 -10.12 -9.04
N GLY A 307 6.19 -11.36 -9.48
CA GLY A 307 5.96 -11.66 -10.90
C GLY A 307 7.18 -11.51 -11.82
N ASN A 308 8.36 -11.18 -11.29
CA ASN A 308 9.60 -11.16 -12.07
C ASN A 308 10.23 -12.55 -12.11
N THR A 309 10.50 -13.08 -13.31
CA THR A 309 11.06 -14.44 -13.46
C THR A 309 12.57 -14.45 -13.19
N LEU A 310 12.96 -14.85 -11.98
CA LEU A 310 14.38 -14.89 -11.61
C LEU A 310 15.14 -15.99 -12.35
N CYS A 311 16.39 -15.69 -12.69
CA CYS A 311 17.31 -16.71 -13.21
C CYS A 311 17.77 -17.66 -12.09
N ALA A 312 18.41 -18.78 -12.46
CA ALA A 312 18.92 -19.78 -11.50
C ALA A 312 19.97 -19.23 -10.51
N GLY A 313 20.53 -18.03 -10.76
CA GLY A 313 21.43 -17.32 -9.86
C GLY A 313 20.79 -16.18 -9.06
N GLY A 314 19.57 -15.74 -9.39
CA GLY A 314 18.96 -14.56 -8.81
C GLY A 314 18.75 -14.65 -7.30
N THR A 315 18.39 -15.84 -6.80
CA THR A 315 18.24 -16.09 -5.36
C THR A 315 19.54 -15.93 -4.58
N ARG A 316 20.72 -16.14 -5.21
CA ARG A 316 22.03 -15.86 -4.59
C ARG A 316 22.27 -14.37 -4.41
N VAL A 317 21.79 -13.54 -5.33
CA VAL A 317 21.89 -12.07 -5.25
C VAL A 317 21.05 -11.55 -4.07
N ILE A 318 19.82 -12.06 -3.93
CA ILE A 318 18.95 -11.74 -2.80
C ILE A 318 19.58 -12.24 -1.49
N ALA A 319 20.04 -13.49 -1.43
CA ALA A 319 20.66 -14.06 -0.24
C ALA A 319 21.91 -13.28 0.19
N ALA A 320 22.76 -12.86 -0.75
CA ALA A 320 23.92 -12.02 -0.48
C ALA A 320 23.50 -10.64 0.09
N SER A 321 22.41 -10.07 -0.43
CA SER A 321 21.85 -8.81 0.08
C SER A 321 21.27 -8.97 1.48
N LEU A 322 20.59 -10.08 1.78
CA LEU A 322 20.03 -10.37 3.11
C LEU A 322 21.11 -10.68 4.15
N ALA A 323 22.19 -11.35 3.75
CA ALA A 323 23.30 -11.69 4.63
C ALA A 323 24.19 -10.48 4.97
N ASN A 324 24.08 -9.39 4.21
CA ASN A 324 24.84 -8.19 4.45
C ASN A 324 24.28 -7.42 5.68
N PRO A 325 25.12 -7.08 6.68
CA PRO A 325 24.66 -6.39 7.88
C PRO A 325 24.12 -4.97 7.64
N GLU A 326 24.44 -4.35 6.50
CA GLU A 326 23.94 -3.04 6.10
C GLU A 326 22.56 -3.12 5.41
N SER A 327 22.03 -4.31 5.18
CA SER A 327 20.71 -4.51 4.58
C SER A 327 19.63 -3.82 5.40
N ARG A 328 18.80 -3.01 4.75
CA ARG A 328 17.68 -2.29 5.36
C ARG A 328 16.33 -2.97 5.16
N LEU A 329 16.28 -4.07 4.40
CA LEU A 329 15.04 -4.75 4.04
C LEU A 329 14.29 -5.23 5.29
N GLU A 330 13.05 -4.78 5.41
CA GLU A 330 12.07 -5.18 6.43
C GLU A 330 10.91 -5.96 5.79
N ASP A 331 10.59 -5.64 4.52
CA ASP A 331 9.57 -6.28 3.70
C ASP A 331 10.13 -6.56 2.30
N LEU A 332 9.92 -7.78 1.81
CA LEU A 332 10.39 -8.25 0.52
C LEU A 332 9.31 -9.15 -0.12
N ASP A 333 8.77 -8.74 -1.25
CA ASP A 333 7.86 -9.59 -2.03
C ASP A 333 8.60 -10.28 -3.18
N LEU A 334 8.64 -11.61 -3.12
CA LEU A 334 9.22 -12.48 -4.13
C LEU A 334 8.20 -13.46 -4.71
N SER A 335 6.91 -13.15 -4.61
CA SER A 335 5.89 -14.09 -5.07
C SER A 335 5.93 -14.22 -6.59
N GLN A 336 5.63 -15.42 -7.10
CA GLN A 336 5.65 -15.72 -8.53
C GLN A 336 7.01 -15.44 -9.21
N CYS A 337 8.12 -15.71 -8.51
CA CYS A 337 9.49 -15.43 -8.98
C CYS A 337 10.30 -16.66 -9.47
N ASN A 338 9.67 -17.83 -9.62
CA ASN A 338 10.31 -19.09 -10.03
C ASN A 338 11.48 -19.53 -9.10
N ILE A 339 11.28 -19.45 -7.78
CA ILE A 339 12.33 -19.73 -6.79
C ILE A 339 12.57 -21.24 -6.56
N GLY A 340 11.50 -22.03 -6.33
CA GLY A 340 11.58 -23.45 -6.02
C GLY A 340 12.35 -23.80 -4.73
N ASP A 341 12.59 -25.09 -4.49
CA ASP A 341 13.22 -25.56 -3.24
C ASP A 341 14.70 -25.14 -3.09
N GLU A 342 15.49 -25.23 -4.16
CA GLU A 342 16.92 -24.86 -4.14
C GLU A 342 17.11 -23.35 -3.92
N GLY A 343 16.25 -22.55 -4.56
CA GLY A 343 16.22 -21.11 -4.33
C GLY A 343 15.82 -20.76 -2.91
N THR A 344 14.81 -21.46 -2.36
CA THR A 344 14.36 -21.29 -0.97
C THR A 344 15.46 -21.63 0.02
N ALA A 345 16.23 -22.70 -0.21
CA ALA A 345 17.39 -23.05 0.61
C ALA A 345 18.47 -21.97 0.56
N THR A 346 18.73 -21.41 -0.61
CA THR A 346 19.67 -20.29 -0.80
C THR A 346 19.22 -19.04 -0.02
N LEU A 347 17.93 -18.70 -0.07
CA LEU A 347 17.37 -17.58 0.68
C LEU A 347 17.46 -17.82 2.20
N ALA A 348 17.17 -19.04 2.67
CA ALA A 348 17.30 -19.42 4.07
C ALA A 348 18.75 -19.23 4.57
N ASP A 349 19.75 -19.59 3.77
CA ASP A 349 21.15 -19.35 4.12
C ASP A 349 21.49 -17.86 4.25
N GLY A 350 20.95 -17.01 3.37
CA GLY A 350 21.08 -15.55 3.46
C GLY A 350 20.43 -14.95 4.72
N LEU A 351 19.38 -15.59 5.24
CA LEU A 351 18.64 -15.14 6.41
C LEU A 351 19.29 -15.50 7.76
N ARG A 352 20.24 -16.45 7.82
CA ARG A 352 20.74 -16.99 9.10
C ARG A 352 21.15 -15.95 10.14
N ASN A 353 21.72 -14.82 9.69
CA ASN A 353 22.15 -13.72 10.56
C ASN A 353 21.35 -12.43 10.32
N ASN A 354 20.31 -12.47 9.49
CA ASN A 354 19.44 -11.32 9.27
C ASN A 354 18.47 -11.20 10.46
N GLN A 355 18.41 -10.02 11.07
CA GLN A 355 17.51 -9.74 12.20
C GLN A 355 16.69 -8.47 11.94
N ARG A 356 16.50 -8.12 10.66
CA ARG A 356 15.76 -6.94 10.22
C ARG A 356 14.52 -7.33 9.43
N LEU A 357 14.63 -8.32 8.55
CA LEU A 357 13.52 -8.75 7.72
C LEU A 357 12.39 -9.31 8.59
N THR A 358 11.19 -8.79 8.37
CA THR A 358 9.98 -9.17 9.10
C THR A 358 8.96 -9.86 8.20
N ARG A 359 8.96 -9.55 6.90
CA ARG A 359 8.10 -10.19 5.90
C ARG A 359 8.94 -10.57 4.67
N MET A 360 8.72 -11.79 4.17
CA MET A 360 9.24 -12.25 2.87
C MET A 360 8.18 -13.08 2.16
N SER A 361 7.39 -12.48 1.27
CA SER A 361 6.38 -13.26 0.55
C SER A 361 7.04 -14.22 -0.44
N LEU A 362 6.66 -15.49 -0.38
CA LEU A 362 7.12 -16.56 -1.28
C LEU A 362 5.95 -17.23 -2.00
N GLU A 363 4.84 -16.52 -2.16
CA GLU A 363 3.63 -17.05 -2.79
C GLU A 363 3.91 -17.53 -4.23
N ASP A 364 3.22 -18.59 -4.67
CA ASP A 364 3.29 -19.12 -6.04
C ASP A 364 4.71 -19.38 -6.59
N ASN A 365 5.61 -19.90 -5.75
CA ASN A 365 7.00 -20.24 -6.13
C ASN A 365 7.30 -21.74 -6.24
N ASN A 366 6.28 -22.59 -6.30
CA ASN A 366 6.41 -24.06 -6.39
C ASN A 366 7.31 -24.69 -5.29
N ILE A 367 7.21 -24.18 -4.07
CA ILE A 367 8.00 -24.65 -2.92
C ILE A 367 7.34 -25.89 -2.31
N THR A 368 8.10 -26.97 -2.20
CA THR A 368 7.67 -28.23 -1.58
C THR A 368 8.07 -28.28 -0.11
N GLU A 369 7.75 -29.39 0.57
CA GLU A 369 8.20 -29.66 1.95
C GLU A 369 9.72 -29.50 2.11
N ARG A 370 10.52 -29.85 1.08
CA ARG A 370 11.98 -29.71 1.14
C ARG A 370 12.41 -28.24 1.28
N GLY A 371 11.83 -27.33 0.49
CA GLY A 371 12.13 -25.90 0.60
C GLY A 371 11.67 -25.30 1.92
N TRP A 372 10.46 -25.64 2.38
CA TRP A 372 9.95 -25.17 3.67
C TRP A 372 10.78 -25.65 4.86
N ASN A 373 11.35 -26.87 4.80
CA ASN A 373 12.25 -27.37 5.84
C ASN A 373 13.53 -26.53 5.96
N ALA A 374 14.04 -25.96 4.86
CA ALA A 374 15.18 -25.04 4.92
C ALA A 374 14.85 -23.79 5.74
N LEU A 375 13.66 -23.20 5.53
CA LEU A 375 13.17 -22.05 6.31
C LEU A 375 12.80 -22.43 7.75
N SER A 376 12.30 -23.64 7.99
CA SER A 376 12.00 -24.13 9.34
C SER A 376 13.27 -24.12 10.21
N SER A 377 14.40 -24.53 9.65
CA SER A 377 15.69 -24.56 10.37
C SER A 377 16.19 -23.18 10.81
N ILE A 378 15.89 -22.10 10.06
CA ILE A 378 16.30 -20.73 10.42
C ILE A 378 15.31 -20.07 11.38
N LEU A 379 14.05 -20.50 11.37
CA LEU A 379 13.02 -20.04 12.30
C LEU A 379 13.11 -20.73 13.66
N CYS A 380 13.53 -22.00 13.70
CA CYS A 380 13.64 -22.81 14.90
C CYS A 380 14.51 -24.06 14.68
N ASP A 381 15.81 -23.96 14.94
CA ASP A 381 16.72 -25.11 14.97
C ASP A 381 16.54 -25.89 16.28
N ALA A 382 15.82 -27.02 16.20
CA ALA A 382 15.53 -27.88 17.33
C ALA A 382 16.69 -28.81 17.76
N SER A 383 17.88 -28.72 17.14
CA SER A 383 19.01 -29.62 17.43
C SER A 383 19.56 -29.50 18.86
N SER A 384 19.42 -28.33 19.49
CA SER A 384 19.75 -28.09 20.89
C SER A 384 19.03 -26.85 21.42
N ILE A 385 18.96 -26.70 22.75
CA ILE A 385 18.36 -25.49 23.37
C ILE A 385 19.07 -24.22 22.89
N ASN A 386 20.41 -24.24 22.80
CA ASN A 386 21.18 -23.09 22.31
C ASN A 386 20.90 -22.81 20.84
N ALA A 387 20.80 -23.84 20.01
CA ALA A 387 20.46 -23.65 18.60
C ALA A 387 19.05 -23.07 18.42
N THR A 388 18.07 -23.51 19.21
CA THR A 388 16.72 -22.96 19.21
C THR A 388 16.68 -21.51 19.68
N TYR A 389 17.48 -21.17 20.69
CA TYR A 389 17.63 -19.79 21.15
C TYR A 389 18.25 -18.90 20.06
N ASN A 390 19.30 -19.38 19.37
CA ASN A 390 20.04 -18.62 18.38
C ASN A 390 19.29 -18.47 17.03
N SER A 391 18.38 -19.40 16.71
CA SER A 391 17.48 -19.32 15.55
C SER A 391 16.21 -18.50 15.81
N ASN A 392 16.26 -17.58 16.79
CA ASN A 392 15.15 -16.69 17.11
C ASN A 392 15.08 -15.50 16.15
N HIS A 393 14.79 -15.78 14.87
CA HIS A 393 14.72 -14.79 13.81
C HIS A 393 13.53 -13.82 13.95
N THR A 394 13.65 -12.62 13.39
CA THR A 394 12.59 -11.61 13.27
C THR A 394 11.48 -11.88 12.26
N LEU A 395 11.60 -12.90 11.40
CA LEU A 395 10.69 -13.14 10.28
C LEU A 395 9.32 -13.62 10.78
N GLN A 396 8.25 -12.96 10.35
CA GLN A 396 6.90 -13.11 10.91
C GLN A 396 5.86 -13.55 9.88
N ASP A 397 6.18 -13.38 8.60
CA ASP A 397 5.26 -13.62 7.51
C ASP A 397 6.02 -14.09 6.26
N LEU A 398 5.49 -15.12 5.60
CA LEU A 398 6.00 -15.70 4.37
C LEU A 398 4.97 -15.66 3.21
N GLY A 399 3.86 -14.93 3.40
CA GLY A 399 2.66 -15.02 2.56
C GLY A 399 1.62 -15.99 3.17
N ASP A 400 0.34 -15.84 2.80
CA ASP A 400 -0.76 -16.70 3.29
C ASP A 400 -1.84 -16.99 2.22
N TYR A 401 -1.76 -16.42 1.02
CA TYR A 401 -2.68 -16.74 -0.08
C TYR A 401 -2.15 -17.93 -0.90
N GLY A 402 -2.99 -18.95 -1.10
CA GLY A 402 -2.73 -20.06 -2.04
C GLY A 402 -1.66 -21.08 -1.64
N VAL A 403 -0.75 -20.77 -0.71
CA VAL A 403 0.41 -21.62 -0.38
C VAL A 403 0.15 -22.59 0.77
N GLN A 404 0.54 -23.85 0.57
CA GLN A 404 0.58 -24.86 1.65
C GLN A 404 1.84 -24.70 2.51
N ILE A 405 1.91 -23.63 3.29
CA ILE A 405 2.97 -23.48 4.30
C ILE A 405 2.76 -24.53 5.40
N PRO A 406 3.79 -25.35 5.73
CA PRO A 406 3.71 -26.31 6.82
C PRO A 406 3.28 -25.68 8.15
N LYS A 407 2.48 -26.42 8.92
CA LYS A 407 1.86 -25.91 10.16
C LYS A 407 2.89 -25.49 11.21
N ASP A 408 4.00 -26.20 11.29
CA ASP A 408 5.13 -25.93 12.18
C ASP A 408 5.83 -24.61 11.79
N VAL A 409 6.11 -24.39 10.50
CA VAL A 409 6.65 -23.11 10.00
C VAL A 409 5.71 -21.96 10.35
N ARG A 410 4.40 -22.11 10.04
CA ARG A 410 3.38 -21.11 10.36
C ARG A 410 3.29 -20.82 11.86
N LEU A 411 3.46 -21.83 12.71
CA LEU A 411 3.51 -21.65 14.16
C LEU A 411 4.72 -20.81 14.59
N MET A 412 5.91 -21.09 14.05
CA MET A 412 7.13 -20.33 14.36
C MET A 412 7.03 -18.87 13.93
N LEU A 413 6.48 -18.61 12.74
CA LEU A 413 6.20 -17.26 12.24
C LEU A 413 5.22 -16.50 13.15
N ARG A 414 4.12 -17.15 13.59
CA ARG A 414 3.17 -16.54 14.55
C ARG A 414 3.83 -16.21 15.88
N LEU A 415 4.70 -17.08 16.39
CA LEU A 415 5.44 -16.79 17.62
C LEU A 415 6.32 -15.55 17.45
N ASN A 416 6.94 -15.38 16.27
CA ASN A 416 7.82 -14.24 15.98
C ASN A 416 7.10 -12.88 15.96
N LYS A 417 5.77 -12.84 15.86
CA LYS A 417 4.96 -11.61 15.94
C LYS A 417 4.96 -10.96 17.33
N ASP A 418 5.34 -11.71 18.36
CA ASP A 418 5.46 -11.18 19.71
C ASP A 418 6.66 -10.21 19.81
N GLU A 419 6.41 -9.02 20.37
CA GLU A 419 7.44 -7.99 20.58
C GLU A 419 8.51 -8.44 21.57
N ASN A 420 8.16 -9.27 22.56
CA ASN A 420 9.12 -9.76 23.54
C ASN A 420 9.89 -10.96 22.98
N LYS A 421 11.03 -10.69 22.33
CA LYS A 421 11.87 -11.73 21.71
C LYS A 421 12.41 -12.76 22.71
N SER A 422 12.54 -12.42 23.99
CA SER A 422 12.88 -13.40 25.03
C SER A 422 11.73 -14.39 25.27
N ARG A 423 10.48 -13.91 25.25
CA ARG A 423 9.28 -14.75 25.33
C ARG A 423 9.13 -15.63 24.09
N VAL A 424 9.47 -15.12 22.90
CA VAL A 424 9.51 -15.91 21.66
C VAL A 424 10.51 -17.06 21.78
N ALA A 425 11.76 -16.77 22.15
CA ALA A 425 12.78 -17.80 22.31
C ALA A 425 12.37 -18.87 23.34
N ALA A 426 11.84 -18.44 24.49
CA ALA A 426 11.31 -19.36 25.50
C ALA A 426 10.16 -20.23 24.96
N ASN A 427 9.23 -19.65 24.23
CA ASN A 427 8.11 -20.35 23.61
C ASN A 427 8.56 -21.42 22.60
N LYS A 428 9.57 -21.10 21.78
CA LYS A 428 10.17 -22.02 20.82
C LYS A 428 10.91 -23.15 21.52
N ILE A 429 11.75 -22.84 22.52
CA ILE A 429 12.48 -23.84 23.31
C ILE A 429 11.51 -24.84 23.94
N LEU A 430 10.43 -24.35 24.56
CA LEU A 430 9.45 -25.20 25.23
C LEU A 430 8.58 -26.01 24.25
N GLN A 431 8.43 -25.56 22.99
CA GLN A 431 7.78 -26.35 21.95
C GLN A 431 8.68 -27.47 21.42
N SER A 432 9.95 -27.15 21.17
CA SER A 432 10.90 -28.04 20.50
C SER A 432 11.55 -29.04 21.47
N HIS A 433 11.73 -28.65 22.74
CA HIS A 433 12.43 -29.45 23.75
C HIS A 433 11.47 -29.87 24.88
N ARG A 434 10.74 -30.96 24.65
CA ARG A 434 9.76 -31.51 25.63
C ARG A 434 10.39 -32.02 26.94
N HIS A 435 11.70 -32.26 26.93
CA HIS A 435 12.49 -32.68 28.08
C HIS A 435 13.64 -31.70 28.27
N LEU A 436 13.45 -30.73 29.17
CA LEU A 436 14.51 -29.78 29.52
C LEU A 436 15.46 -30.45 30.50
N ASP A 437 16.71 -30.65 30.10
CA ASP A 437 17.75 -31.11 31.01
C ASP A 437 18.10 -30.00 32.00
N MET A 438 17.56 -30.12 33.22
CA MET A 438 17.79 -29.14 34.27
C MET A 438 19.08 -29.38 35.07
N ARG A 439 19.86 -30.41 34.72
CA ARG A 439 21.15 -30.71 35.39
C ARG A 439 22.12 -29.54 35.49
N PRO A 440 22.24 -28.65 34.49
CA PRO A 440 23.12 -27.47 34.57
C PRO A 440 22.74 -26.43 35.64
N LEU A 441 21.51 -26.48 36.16
CA LEU A 441 21.08 -25.64 37.28
C LEU A 441 21.51 -26.21 38.64
N PHE A 442 21.94 -27.47 38.69
CA PHE A 442 22.34 -28.13 39.93
C PHE A 442 23.73 -27.65 40.35
N GLY A 443 23.79 -26.98 41.50
CA GLY A 443 25.02 -26.39 42.03
C GLY A 443 25.12 -24.86 41.88
N ARG A 444 24.19 -24.21 41.16
CA ARG A 444 24.02 -22.75 41.24
C ARG A 444 23.24 -22.39 42.51
N GLU A 445 23.47 -21.18 43.05
CA GLU A 445 22.89 -20.76 44.33
C GLU A 445 21.36 -20.97 44.40
N LEU A 446 20.90 -21.51 45.54
CA LEU A 446 19.49 -21.75 45.88
C LEU A 446 18.60 -20.50 45.75
N GLY A 447 19.18 -19.30 45.70
CA GLY A 447 18.48 -18.03 45.51
C GLY A 447 17.77 -17.89 44.16
N LEU A 448 18.12 -18.69 43.14
CA LEU A 448 17.46 -18.64 41.83
C LEU A 448 16.17 -19.49 41.75
N LEU A 449 15.95 -20.40 42.71
CA LEU A 449 14.83 -21.33 42.71
C LEU A 449 13.45 -20.66 42.68
N PRO A 450 13.18 -19.60 43.48
CA PRO A 450 11.90 -18.88 43.41
C PRO A 450 11.67 -18.24 42.05
N TYR A 451 12.73 -17.76 41.38
CA TYR A 451 12.63 -17.17 40.05
C TYR A 451 12.33 -18.23 38.98
N VAL A 452 12.96 -19.41 39.06
CA VAL A 452 12.67 -20.55 38.16
C VAL A 452 11.23 -21.03 38.34
N ILE A 453 10.76 -21.17 39.58
CA ILE A 453 9.38 -21.59 39.87
C ILE A 453 8.38 -20.52 39.42
N THR A 454 8.66 -19.24 39.68
CA THR A 454 7.80 -18.13 39.24
C THR A 454 7.75 -18.03 37.71
N TRP A 455 8.89 -18.23 37.04
CA TRP A 455 8.98 -18.29 35.58
C TRP A 455 8.18 -19.46 35.01
N LEU A 456 8.33 -20.66 35.59
CA LEU A 456 7.54 -21.84 35.21
C LEU A 456 6.05 -21.64 35.48
N ASP A 457 5.65 -21.01 36.58
CA ASP A 457 4.24 -20.80 36.92
C ASP A 457 3.57 -19.72 36.05
N HIS A 458 4.29 -18.64 35.73
CA HIS A 458 3.82 -17.61 34.79
C HIS A 458 3.63 -18.22 33.38
N PHE A 459 4.52 -19.12 32.98
CA PHE A 459 4.46 -19.81 31.70
C PHE A 459 3.39 -20.92 31.64
N ALA A 460 3.15 -21.59 32.75
CA ALA A 460 2.17 -22.67 32.85
C ALA A 460 0.71 -22.19 32.76
N LYS A 461 0.45 -20.89 32.93
CA LYS A 461 -0.89 -20.30 32.76
C LYS A 461 -1.38 -20.38 31.31
N SER A 462 -0.47 -20.37 30.34
CA SER A 462 -0.78 -20.42 28.91
C SER A 462 -0.63 -21.82 28.29
N ARG A 463 0.04 -22.78 28.96
CA ARG A 463 0.17 -24.19 28.52
C ARG A 463 0.20 -25.20 29.69
N PRO A 464 -0.94 -25.80 30.06
CA PRO A 464 -1.06 -26.68 31.25
C PRO A 464 -0.31 -28.02 31.12
N ASP A 465 -0.12 -28.50 29.90
CA ASP A 465 0.49 -29.78 29.51
C ASP A 465 2.01 -29.83 29.73
N LEU A 466 2.71 -28.71 29.55
CA LEU A 466 4.15 -28.56 29.80
C LEU A 466 4.49 -28.40 31.31
N LYS A 467 3.49 -28.10 32.14
CA LYS A 467 3.65 -27.77 33.57
C LYS A 467 4.17 -28.94 34.39
N LEU A 468 3.56 -30.12 34.24
CA LEU A 468 3.82 -31.24 35.15
C LEU A 468 5.12 -32.00 34.85
N SER A 469 5.44 -32.26 33.59
CA SER A 469 6.66 -33.02 33.24
C SER A 469 7.94 -32.23 33.56
N SER A 470 8.00 -30.95 33.17
CA SER A 470 9.18 -30.09 33.35
C SER A 470 9.46 -29.76 34.81
N ILE A 471 8.40 -29.49 35.61
CA ILE A 471 8.52 -29.30 37.06
C ILE A 471 8.91 -30.61 37.75
N PHE A 472 8.31 -31.73 37.34
CA PHE A 472 8.60 -33.03 37.94
C PHE A 472 10.04 -33.49 37.67
N GLU A 473 10.57 -33.31 36.45
CA GLU A 473 11.97 -33.61 36.15
C GLU A 473 12.94 -32.69 36.90
N PHE A 474 12.62 -31.39 36.98
CA PHE A 474 13.39 -30.44 37.76
C PHE A 474 13.48 -30.84 39.23
N VAL A 475 12.34 -31.17 39.85
CA VAL A 475 12.25 -31.58 41.26
C VAL A 475 12.92 -32.92 41.50
N ARG A 476 12.72 -33.91 40.61
CA ARG A 476 13.28 -35.27 40.73
C ARG A 476 14.81 -35.27 40.67
N ALA A 477 15.38 -34.37 39.87
CA ALA A 477 16.82 -34.35 39.65
C ALA A 477 17.57 -33.38 40.59
N MET A 478 16.86 -32.63 41.45
CA MET A 478 17.48 -31.84 42.51
C MET A 478 18.17 -32.70 43.58
N PRO A 479 19.29 -32.24 44.18
CA PRO A 479 19.94 -32.94 45.29
C PRO A 479 18.96 -33.17 46.46
N MET A 480 18.89 -34.40 46.99
CA MET A 480 17.93 -34.81 48.04
C MET A 480 17.88 -33.91 49.28
N LYS A 481 18.95 -33.16 49.58
CA LYS A 481 18.95 -32.18 50.69
C LYS A 481 17.90 -31.08 50.53
N VAL A 482 17.50 -30.75 49.30
CA VAL A 482 16.50 -29.70 48.99
C VAL A 482 15.07 -30.23 48.98
N ALA A 483 14.86 -31.47 48.51
CA ALA A 483 13.54 -32.11 48.49
C ALA A 483 12.91 -32.22 49.90
N ASN A 484 13.74 -32.44 50.92
CA ASN A 484 13.31 -32.49 52.32
C ASN A 484 12.81 -31.13 52.86
N TRP A 485 13.25 -29.99 52.31
CA TRP A 485 12.75 -28.68 52.72
C TRP A 485 11.33 -28.45 52.21
N MET A 486 11.03 -28.76 50.94
CA MET A 486 9.68 -28.55 50.39
C MET A 486 8.62 -29.46 51.04
N VAL A 487 8.98 -30.69 51.41
CA VAL A 487 8.09 -31.59 52.17
C VAL A 487 7.89 -31.11 53.61
N GLY A 488 8.88 -30.43 54.20
CA GLY A 488 8.80 -29.87 55.55
C GLY A 488 7.85 -28.68 55.71
N LYS A 489 7.53 -27.94 54.64
CA LYS A 489 6.56 -26.82 54.69
C LYS A 489 5.09 -27.22 54.53
N ALA A 490 4.81 -28.45 54.08
CA ALA A 490 3.43 -28.95 53.91
C ALA A 490 2.87 -29.66 55.15
N LYS A 491 3.67 -29.84 56.21
CA LYS A 491 3.24 -30.43 57.48
C LYS A 491 3.49 -29.45 58.63
N GLY A 492 2.63 -28.45 58.76
CA GLY A 492 2.71 -27.51 59.86
C GLY A 492 1.70 -26.38 59.81
N GLU A 493 0.42 -26.70 59.70
CA GLU A 493 -0.69 -25.86 60.19
C GLU A 493 -1.94 -26.75 60.31
N ASN A 494 -2.06 -27.37 61.48
CA ASN A 494 -3.31 -27.81 62.10
C ASN A 494 -3.00 -28.24 63.54
N ASN A 495 -2.89 -27.23 64.41
CA ASN A 495 -3.57 -27.15 65.70
C ASN A 495 -3.28 -25.80 66.36
#